data_AF-A0A518B0Q3-F1
#
_entry.id   AF-A0A518B0Q3-F1
#
_cell.length_a   1.000
_cell.length_b   1.000
_cell.length_c   1.000
_cell.angle_alpha   90.00
_cell.angle_beta   90.00
_cell.angle_gamma   90.00
#
_symmetry.space_group_name_H-M   'P 1'
#
loop_
_entity.id
_entity.type
_entity.pdbx_description
1 polymer ?
#
loop_
_entity_poly.entity_id
_entity_poly.type
_entity_poly.pdbx_seq_one_letter_code
_entity_poly.pdbx_strand_id
1 'polypeptide(L)'
;MSSNALSVWIQSRAERLDFMEELHWRVGGGGRGRRFTTEQVNHTYVVVLSAEFQGFCRDLHDECSDHWVAAIPSQPVRLAVRDLCVRGRRLQHGNPNPSNVGSDFNRFGLVLWDEVRTQFAHGETWHDRLRSLTGWRNAVAHHDFSPANVGGVGSLTLRQVREWRSTCRGLARAFDRILRDHLADVTGNSPW
;
A
#
# COMPACT_ATOMS: atom_id res chain seq x y z
N MET A 1 9.77 -8.34 16.25
CA MET A 1 10.46 -7.14 15.71
C MET A 1 9.52 -6.52 14.65
N SER A 2 9.99 -5.67 13.72
CA SER A 2 9.23 -5.27 12.52
C SER A 2 9.98 -5.69 11.26
N SER A 3 9.28 -5.88 10.15
CA SER A 3 9.91 -6.13 8.84
C SER A 3 10.83 -4.97 8.43
N ASN A 4 11.76 -5.26 7.53
CA ASN A 4 12.56 -4.21 6.91
C ASN A 4 11.67 -3.31 6.04
N ALA A 5 10.68 -3.88 5.35
CA ALA A 5 9.68 -3.15 4.57
C ALA A 5 8.93 -2.11 5.42
N LEU A 6 8.48 -2.47 6.62
CA LEU A 6 7.83 -1.52 7.54
C LEU A 6 8.80 -0.44 8.00
N SER A 7 10.05 -0.81 8.30
CA SER A 7 11.10 0.13 8.70
C SER A 7 11.38 1.17 7.60
N VAL A 8 11.52 0.72 6.35
CA VAL A 8 11.67 1.56 5.16
C VAL A 8 10.45 2.46 4.94
N TRP A 9 9.24 1.93 5.15
CA TRP A 9 7.99 2.68 5.04
C TRP A 9 7.89 3.84 6.03
N ILE A 10 8.21 3.61 7.31
CA ILE A 10 8.11 4.65 8.34
C ILE A 10 9.26 5.66 8.31
N GLN A 11 10.36 5.34 7.61
CA GLN A 11 11.53 6.21 7.43
C GLN A 11 11.53 6.80 6.01
N SER A 12 12.36 6.27 5.11
CA SER A 12 12.62 6.84 3.78
C SER A 12 11.37 7.11 2.93
N ARG A 13 10.36 6.20 2.95
CA ARG A 13 9.11 6.45 2.20
C ARG A 13 8.27 7.54 2.87
N ALA A 14 8.26 7.60 4.20
CA ALA A 14 7.56 8.65 4.94
C ALA A 14 8.16 10.04 4.64
N GLU A 15 9.49 10.16 4.59
CA GLU A 15 10.20 11.40 4.23
C GLU A 15 9.84 11.88 2.82
N ARG A 16 9.79 10.97 1.83
CA ARG A 16 9.34 11.30 0.46
C ARG A 16 7.90 11.81 0.43
N LEU A 17 7.03 11.30 1.31
CA LEU A 17 5.65 11.78 1.44
C LEU A 17 5.57 13.12 2.19
N ASP A 18 6.45 13.36 3.17
CA ASP A 18 6.54 14.66 3.85
C ASP A 18 6.94 15.77 2.88
N PHE A 19 7.87 15.48 1.96
CA PHE A 19 8.24 16.40 0.90
C PHE A 19 7.04 16.85 0.05
N MET A 20 6.06 15.97 -0.20
CA MET A 20 4.85 16.33 -0.95
C MET A 20 3.95 17.30 -0.18
N GLU A 21 3.90 17.19 1.15
CA GLU A 21 3.16 18.14 1.99
C GLU A 21 3.85 19.50 2.05
N GLU A 22 5.18 19.51 2.14
CA GLU A 22 5.96 20.73 2.04
C GLU A 22 5.79 21.42 0.69
N LEU A 23 5.82 20.65 -0.41
CA LEU A 23 5.60 21.17 -1.76
C LEU A 23 4.22 21.83 -1.86
N HIS A 24 3.18 21.18 -1.32
CA HIS A 24 1.84 21.75 -1.28
C HIS A 24 1.82 23.11 -0.56
N TRP A 25 2.47 23.19 0.60
CA TRP A 25 2.54 24.43 1.38
C TRP A 25 3.29 25.53 0.62
N ARG A 26 4.45 25.23 0.02
CA ARG A 26 5.27 26.18 -0.75
C ARG A 26 4.52 26.73 -1.97
N VAL A 27 3.72 25.90 -2.63
CA VAL A 27 2.93 26.26 -3.82
C VAL A 27 1.66 27.05 -3.46
N GLY A 28 1.16 26.92 -2.22
CA GLY A 28 -0.13 27.44 -1.78
C GLY A 28 -0.25 28.95 -1.55
N GLY A 29 0.70 29.79 -1.99
CA GLY A 29 0.74 31.25 -1.75
C GLY A 29 -0.47 32.09 -2.23
N GLY A 30 -0.34 33.43 -2.18
CA GLY A 30 -1.48 34.38 -2.29
C GLY A 30 -1.97 34.80 -3.68
N GLY A 31 -1.44 34.28 -4.78
CA GLY A 31 -1.74 34.75 -6.15
C GLY A 31 -2.96 34.11 -6.84
N ARG A 32 -3.44 34.74 -7.93
CA ARG A 32 -4.43 34.13 -8.87
C ARG A 32 -3.81 32.90 -9.56
N GLY A 33 -4.57 31.80 -9.64
CA GLY A 33 -4.09 30.49 -10.15
C GLY A 33 -3.90 29.41 -9.09
N ARG A 34 -3.91 29.77 -7.80
CA ARG A 34 -3.69 28.89 -6.63
C ARG A 34 -4.45 27.57 -6.67
N ARG A 35 -5.78 27.61 -6.89
CA ARG A 35 -6.66 26.43 -6.78
C ARG A 35 -6.20 25.31 -7.72
N PHE A 36 -5.94 25.66 -8.97
CA PHE A 36 -5.46 24.71 -9.99
C PHE A 36 -4.07 24.17 -9.64
N THR A 37 -3.13 25.02 -9.20
CA THR A 37 -1.78 24.55 -8.85
C THR A 37 -1.78 23.63 -7.64
N THR A 38 -2.54 23.97 -6.59
CA THR A 38 -2.67 23.11 -5.39
C THR A 38 -3.38 21.79 -5.68
N GLU A 39 -4.29 21.77 -6.66
CA GLU A 39 -4.95 20.55 -7.12
C GLU A 39 -3.98 19.63 -7.86
N GLN A 40 -3.14 20.16 -8.75
CA GLN A 40 -2.09 19.36 -9.41
C GLN A 40 -1.07 18.79 -8.42
N VAL A 41 -0.73 19.54 -7.36
CA VAL A 41 0.10 19.02 -6.27
C VAL A 41 -0.61 17.88 -5.53
N ASN A 42 -1.92 17.98 -5.28
CA ASN A 42 -2.68 16.88 -4.66
C ASN A 42 -2.74 15.64 -5.55
N HIS A 43 -2.93 15.81 -6.87
CA HIS A 43 -2.87 14.71 -7.84
C HIS A 43 -1.52 14.02 -7.81
N THR A 44 -0.44 14.79 -7.84
CA THR A 44 0.92 14.25 -7.75
C THR A 44 1.12 13.50 -6.43
N TYR A 45 0.63 14.06 -5.32
CA TYR A 45 0.73 13.42 -4.00
C TYR A 45 0.00 12.08 -3.97
N VAL A 46 -1.18 11.96 -4.57
CA VAL A 46 -1.89 10.67 -4.71
C VAL A 46 -1.08 9.63 -5.47
N VAL A 47 -0.48 10.03 -6.61
CA VAL A 47 0.32 9.13 -7.43
C VAL A 47 1.54 8.65 -6.64
N VAL A 48 2.26 9.56 -5.97
CA VAL A 48 3.42 9.23 -5.14
C VAL A 48 3.02 8.34 -3.97
N LEU A 49 1.95 8.68 -3.23
CA LEU A 49 1.46 7.88 -2.11
C LEU A 49 1.11 6.45 -2.55
N SER A 50 0.41 6.30 -3.68
CA SER A 50 0.05 4.99 -4.20
C SER A 50 1.29 4.20 -4.61
N ALA A 51 2.27 4.81 -5.26
CA ALA A 51 3.52 4.15 -5.66
C ALA A 51 4.37 3.74 -4.46
N GLU A 52 4.50 4.60 -3.45
CA GLU A 52 5.22 4.29 -2.22
C GLU A 52 4.54 3.17 -1.44
N PHE A 53 3.21 3.13 -1.39
CA PHE A 53 2.50 2.04 -0.72
C PHE A 53 2.61 0.73 -1.50
N GLN A 54 2.57 0.78 -2.83
CA GLN A 54 2.80 -0.38 -3.70
C GLN A 54 4.18 -1.00 -3.49
N GLY A 55 5.22 -0.17 -3.44
CA GLY A 55 6.57 -0.67 -3.19
C GLY A 55 6.68 -1.28 -1.79
N PHE A 56 6.06 -0.70 -0.77
CA PHE A 56 6.02 -1.30 0.57
C PHE A 56 5.38 -2.69 0.53
N CYS A 57 4.22 -2.84 -0.11
CA CYS A 57 3.56 -4.13 -0.22
C CYS A 57 4.41 -5.15 -0.99
N ARG A 58 5.16 -4.73 -2.01
CA ARG A 58 6.09 -5.61 -2.73
C ARG A 58 7.24 -6.08 -1.85
N ASP A 59 7.90 -5.16 -1.16
CA ASP A 59 9.04 -5.46 -0.29
C ASP A 59 8.60 -6.41 0.83
N LEU A 60 7.44 -6.15 1.46
CA LEU A 60 6.88 -7.02 2.50
C LEU A 60 6.52 -8.41 1.95
N HIS A 61 5.98 -8.48 0.73
CA HIS A 61 5.66 -9.74 0.08
C HIS A 61 6.92 -10.56 -0.22
N ASP A 62 7.99 -9.91 -0.66
CA ASP A 62 9.30 -10.54 -0.87
C ASP A 62 9.84 -11.07 0.47
N GLU A 63 9.83 -10.28 1.55
CA GLU A 63 10.26 -10.74 2.88
C GLU A 63 9.44 -11.94 3.40
N CYS A 64 8.12 -11.92 3.21
CA CYS A 64 7.24 -13.04 3.59
C CYS A 64 7.56 -14.30 2.77
N SER A 65 7.76 -14.15 1.46
CA SER A 65 8.08 -15.25 0.56
C SER A 65 9.41 -15.90 0.96
N ASP A 66 10.41 -15.08 1.27
CA ASP A 66 11.75 -15.51 1.62
C ASP A 66 11.76 -16.32 2.91
N HIS A 67 11.05 -15.84 3.92
CA HIS A 67 10.89 -16.56 5.18
C HIS A 67 10.12 -17.87 5.00
N TRP A 68 8.99 -17.82 4.29
CA TRP A 68 8.13 -19.00 4.15
C TRP A 68 8.85 -20.16 3.45
N VAL A 69 9.61 -19.86 2.38
CA VAL A 69 10.34 -20.90 1.65
C VAL A 69 11.59 -21.38 2.39
N ALA A 70 12.15 -20.58 3.31
CA ALA A 70 13.30 -21.00 4.12
C ALA A 70 12.97 -22.22 5.01
N ALA A 71 11.70 -22.39 5.38
CA ALA A 71 11.21 -23.56 6.11
C ALA A 71 11.22 -24.86 5.28
N ILE A 72 11.38 -24.78 3.96
CA ILE A 72 11.39 -25.95 3.06
C ILE A 72 12.81 -26.54 3.00
N PRO A 73 13.02 -27.82 3.39
CA PRO A 73 14.37 -28.42 3.41
C PRO A 73 14.99 -28.61 2.03
N SER A 74 14.18 -28.97 1.04
CA SER A 74 14.65 -29.28 -0.31
C SER A 74 14.90 -28.01 -1.13
N GLN A 75 16.16 -27.77 -1.51
CA GLN A 75 16.55 -26.58 -2.27
C GLN A 75 15.82 -26.44 -3.63
N PRO A 76 15.67 -27.50 -4.46
CA PRO A 76 14.89 -27.38 -5.69
C PRO A 76 13.42 -26.99 -5.45
N VAL A 77 12.80 -27.54 -4.40
CA VAL A 77 11.41 -27.22 -4.03
C VAL A 77 11.32 -25.79 -3.51
N ARG A 78 12.27 -25.35 -2.69
CA ARG A 78 12.37 -23.98 -2.19
C ARG A 78 12.40 -22.96 -3.34
N LEU A 79 13.24 -23.20 -4.35
CA LEU A 79 13.34 -22.32 -5.51
C LEU A 79 12.05 -22.31 -6.33
N ALA A 80 11.43 -23.47 -6.54
CA ALA A 80 10.16 -23.57 -7.25
C ALA A 80 9.01 -22.83 -6.52
N VAL A 81 8.89 -23.02 -5.19
CA VAL A 81 7.85 -22.34 -4.39
C VAL A 81 8.09 -20.84 -4.34
N ARG A 82 9.35 -20.39 -4.22
CA ARG A 82 9.67 -18.96 -4.26
C ARG A 82 9.25 -18.33 -5.59
N ASP A 83 9.56 -18.99 -6.70
CA ASP A 83 9.12 -18.55 -8.02
C ASP A 83 7.59 -18.48 -8.12
N LEU A 84 6.87 -19.48 -7.59
CA LEU A 84 5.40 -19.44 -7.52
C LEU A 84 4.86 -18.29 -6.65
N CYS A 85 5.57 -17.87 -5.61
CA CYS A 85 5.16 -16.73 -4.80
C CYS A 85 5.22 -15.42 -5.58
N VAL A 86 6.30 -15.20 -6.35
CA VAL A 86 6.54 -13.93 -7.05
C VAL A 86 5.98 -13.89 -8.48
N ARG A 87 5.79 -15.05 -9.12
CA ARG A 87 5.30 -15.14 -10.50
C ARG A 87 3.89 -14.58 -10.62
N GLY A 88 3.70 -13.68 -11.58
CA GLY A 88 2.40 -13.06 -11.84
C GLY A 88 1.86 -12.26 -10.65
N ARG A 89 2.74 -11.79 -9.75
CA ARG A 89 2.37 -10.90 -8.65
C ARG A 89 1.67 -9.65 -9.20
N ARG A 90 0.44 -9.41 -8.78
CA ARG A 90 -0.41 -8.32 -9.29
C ARG A 90 0.24 -6.96 -9.02
N LEU A 91 0.85 -6.78 -7.85
CA LEU A 91 1.56 -5.57 -7.44
C LEU A 91 2.81 -5.27 -8.28
N GLN A 92 3.25 -6.17 -9.18
CA GLN A 92 4.35 -5.88 -10.11
C GLN A 92 3.92 -4.91 -11.22
N HIS A 93 2.65 -4.99 -11.66
CA HIS A 93 2.14 -4.25 -12.82
C HIS A 93 0.87 -3.44 -12.52
N GLY A 94 0.18 -3.74 -11.42
CA GLY A 94 -1.05 -3.09 -11.01
C GLY A 94 -0.91 -2.24 -9.75
N ASN A 95 -1.93 -1.42 -9.49
CA ASN A 95 -2.01 -0.59 -8.28
C ASN A 95 -2.17 -1.44 -7.02
N PRO A 96 -1.81 -0.89 -5.84
CA PRO A 96 -2.06 -1.53 -4.55
C PRO A 96 -3.51 -1.36 -4.12
N ASN A 97 -4.45 -1.77 -4.97
CA ASN A 97 -5.87 -1.81 -4.61
C ASN A 97 -6.15 -3.06 -3.75
N PRO A 98 -7.27 -3.12 -3.01
CA PRO A 98 -7.55 -4.24 -2.14
C PRO A 98 -7.54 -5.60 -2.83
N SER A 99 -8.04 -5.70 -4.06
CA SER A 99 -8.07 -6.96 -4.80
C SER A 99 -6.66 -7.47 -5.13
N ASN A 100 -5.77 -6.58 -5.62
CA ASN A 100 -4.39 -6.95 -5.95
C ASN A 100 -3.59 -7.31 -4.70
N VAL A 101 -3.71 -6.51 -3.64
CA VAL A 101 -3.06 -6.80 -2.34
C VAL A 101 -3.52 -8.16 -1.80
N GLY A 102 -4.83 -8.40 -1.76
CA GLY A 102 -5.38 -9.68 -1.32
C GLY A 102 -4.90 -10.85 -2.19
N SER A 103 -4.95 -10.71 -3.52
CA SER A 103 -4.51 -11.75 -4.45
C SER A 103 -3.05 -12.16 -4.27
N ASP A 104 -2.17 -11.23 -3.85
CA ASP A 104 -0.76 -11.51 -3.69
C ASP A 104 -0.43 -12.10 -2.31
N PHE A 105 -1.00 -11.54 -1.23
CA PHE A 105 -0.75 -12.02 0.13
C PHE A 105 -1.52 -13.30 0.50
N ASN A 106 -2.70 -13.54 -0.10
CA ASN A 106 -3.44 -14.77 0.17
C ASN A 106 -2.71 -16.04 -0.30
N ARG A 107 -1.63 -15.90 -1.09
CA ARG A 107 -0.72 -17.00 -1.47
C ARG A 107 -0.07 -17.68 -0.26
N PHE A 108 0.03 -16.99 0.87
CA PHE A 108 0.57 -17.54 2.11
C PHE A 108 -0.44 -18.37 2.92
N GLY A 109 -1.66 -18.60 2.38
CA GLY A 109 -2.66 -19.43 3.03
C GLY A 109 -3.56 -18.72 4.05
N LEU A 110 -3.69 -17.39 3.93
CA LEU A 110 -4.64 -16.58 4.72
C LEU A 110 -5.60 -15.81 3.82
N VAL A 111 -6.65 -15.23 4.42
CA VAL A 111 -7.49 -14.21 3.77
C VAL A 111 -7.20 -12.85 4.41
N LEU A 112 -6.21 -12.14 3.85
CA LEU A 112 -5.62 -10.96 4.49
C LEU A 112 -6.65 -9.91 4.93
N TRP A 113 -7.64 -9.62 4.09
CA TRP A 113 -8.63 -8.59 4.41
C TRP A 113 -9.62 -8.99 5.51
N ASP A 114 -9.88 -10.28 5.68
CA ASP A 114 -10.71 -10.76 6.78
C ASP A 114 -9.96 -10.66 8.10
N GLU A 115 -8.65 -10.96 8.09
CA GLU A 115 -7.76 -10.70 9.24
C GLU A 115 -7.74 -9.22 9.60
N VAL A 116 -7.61 -8.33 8.62
CA VAL A 116 -7.61 -6.87 8.87
C VAL A 116 -8.92 -6.41 9.50
N ARG A 117 -10.08 -6.88 9.00
CA ARG A 117 -11.39 -6.52 9.54
C ARG A 117 -11.62 -7.08 10.93
N THR A 118 -11.13 -8.29 11.18
CA THR A 118 -11.30 -8.98 12.46
C THR A 118 -10.44 -8.34 13.54
N GLN A 119 -9.18 -8.02 13.22
CA GLN A 119 -8.20 -7.57 14.21
C GLN A 119 -8.19 -6.05 14.43
N PHE A 120 -8.70 -5.25 13.48
CA PHE A 120 -8.61 -3.79 13.54
C PHE A 120 -9.97 -3.14 13.34
N ALA A 121 -10.40 -2.33 14.32
CA ALA A 121 -11.70 -1.64 14.30
C ALA A 121 -11.90 -0.72 13.08
N HIS A 122 -10.82 -0.24 12.47
CA HIS A 122 -10.85 0.60 11.26
C HIS A 122 -10.62 -0.20 9.96
N GLY A 123 -10.58 -1.53 10.02
CA GLY A 123 -10.21 -2.38 8.89
C GLY A 123 -11.05 -2.14 7.64
N GLU A 124 -12.37 -2.07 7.76
CA GLU A 124 -13.27 -1.79 6.63
C GLU A 124 -13.04 -0.39 6.07
N THR A 125 -12.94 0.62 6.93
CA THR A 125 -12.65 2.00 6.54
C THR A 125 -11.31 2.11 5.80
N TRP A 126 -10.27 1.40 6.25
CA TRP A 126 -8.98 1.39 5.59
C TRP A 126 -9.04 0.72 4.21
N HIS A 127 -9.76 -0.39 4.10
CA HIS A 127 -10.01 -1.10 2.85
C HIS A 127 -10.68 -0.18 1.81
N ASP A 128 -11.75 0.51 2.21
CA ASP A 128 -12.48 1.42 1.32
C ASP A 128 -11.66 2.65 0.92
N ARG A 129 -10.90 3.22 1.87
CA ARG A 129 -10.00 4.34 1.59
C ARG A 129 -8.86 3.96 0.65
N LEU A 130 -8.33 2.74 0.76
CA LEU A 130 -7.33 2.24 -0.18
C LEU A 130 -7.93 2.10 -1.59
N ARG A 131 -9.18 1.61 -1.70
CA ARG A 131 -9.91 1.58 -2.98
C ARG A 131 -10.03 2.98 -3.57
N SER A 132 -10.48 3.96 -2.79
CA SER A 132 -10.62 5.36 -3.22
C SER A 132 -9.29 5.98 -3.66
N LEU A 133 -8.20 5.76 -2.91
CA LEU A 133 -6.86 6.20 -3.29
C LEU A 133 -6.48 5.68 -4.68
N THR A 134 -6.68 4.37 -4.92
CA THR A 134 -6.32 3.77 -6.21
C THR A 134 -7.23 4.19 -7.36
N GLY A 135 -8.51 4.47 -7.09
CA GLY A 135 -9.42 5.08 -8.06
C GLY A 135 -8.95 6.46 -8.50
N TRP A 136 -8.59 7.31 -7.54
CA TRP A 136 -8.01 8.63 -7.82
C TRP A 136 -6.67 8.56 -8.55
N ARG A 137 -5.78 7.63 -8.17
CA ARG A 137 -4.52 7.43 -8.92
C ARG A 137 -4.78 7.08 -10.38
N ASN A 138 -5.76 6.23 -10.66
CA ASN A 138 -6.13 5.87 -12.04
C ASN A 138 -6.75 7.05 -12.78
N ALA A 139 -7.64 7.80 -12.14
CA ALA A 139 -8.23 9.00 -12.70
C ALA A 139 -7.16 10.01 -13.12
N VAL A 140 -6.18 10.26 -12.25
CA VAL A 140 -5.04 11.15 -12.56
C VAL A 140 -4.20 10.60 -13.71
N ALA A 141 -3.85 9.32 -13.70
CA ALA A 141 -3.01 8.71 -14.73
C ALA A 141 -3.67 8.73 -16.12
N HIS A 142 -4.98 8.49 -16.20
CA HIS A 142 -5.74 8.40 -17.44
C HIS A 142 -6.49 9.69 -17.80
N HIS A 143 -6.37 10.74 -16.98
CA HIS A 143 -7.18 11.96 -17.07
C HIS A 143 -8.70 11.69 -17.14
N ASP A 144 -9.15 10.65 -16.43
CA ASP A 144 -10.54 10.20 -16.37
C ASP A 144 -11.12 10.38 -14.96
N PHE A 145 -11.66 11.58 -14.74
CA PHE A 145 -12.30 11.98 -13.47
C PHE A 145 -13.80 11.69 -13.44
N SER A 146 -14.27 10.67 -14.17
CA SER A 146 -15.67 10.25 -14.12
C SER A 146 -16.08 9.84 -12.69
N PRO A 147 -17.37 10.02 -12.30
CA PRO A 147 -17.85 9.68 -10.97
C PRO A 147 -17.55 8.23 -10.55
N ALA A 148 -17.43 7.31 -11.51
CA ALA A 148 -17.04 5.92 -11.28
C ALA A 148 -15.63 5.78 -10.68
N ASN A 149 -14.68 6.64 -11.07
CA ASN A 149 -13.29 6.57 -10.62
C ASN A 149 -13.02 7.40 -9.36
N VAL A 150 -13.73 8.52 -9.20
CA VAL A 150 -13.47 9.50 -8.11
C VAL A 150 -14.58 9.60 -7.06
N GLY A 151 -15.63 8.77 -7.17
CA GLY A 151 -16.74 8.73 -6.22
C GLY A 151 -17.63 9.98 -6.28
N GLY A 152 -17.72 10.63 -7.44
CA GLY A 152 -18.52 11.85 -7.64
C GLY A 152 -17.97 13.11 -6.96
N VAL A 153 -16.77 13.06 -6.40
CA VAL A 153 -16.13 14.23 -5.78
C VAL A 153 -15.48 15.09 -6.86
N GLY A 154 -15.90 16.36 -6.97
CA GLY A 154 -15.46 17.25 -8.05
C GLY A 154 -14.06 17.84 -7.93
N SER A 155 -13.35 17.67 -6.81
CA SER A 155 -11.95 18.08 -6.65
C SER A 155 -11.27 17.35 -5.50
N LEU A 156 -9.96 17.13 -5.62
CA LEU A 156 -9.16 16.47 -4.59
C LEU A 156 -8.57 17.48 -3.60
N THR A 157 -8.82 17.27 -2.30
CA THR A 157 -8.28 18.12 -1.23
C THR A 157 -7.06 17.52 -0.54
N LEU A 158 -6.17 18.36 0.00
CA LEU A 158 -5.03 17.90 0.80
C LEU A 158 -5.46 17.05 2.01
N ARG A 159 -6.59 17.40 2.63
CA ARG A 159 -7.16 16.64 3.76
C ARG A 159 -7.43 15.20 3.36
N GLN A 160 -8.07 14.96 2.22
CA GLN A 160 -8.36 13.61 1.73
C GLN A 160 -7.06 12.81 1.50
N VAL A 161 -6.05 13.43 0.88
CA VAL A 161 -4.77 12.75 0.65
C VAL A 161 -4.07 12.40 1.97
N ARG A 162 -4.13 13.27 2.98
CA ARG A 162 -3.63 12.99 4.34
C ARG A 162 -4.37 11.85 5.03
N GLU A 163 -5.69 11.77 4.87
CA GLU A 163 -6.49 10.66 5.39
C GLU A 163 -6.10 9.32 4.72
N TRP A 164 -5.79 9.33 3.42
CA TRP A 164 -5.26 8.15 2.72
C TRP A 164 -3.83 7.82 3.16
N ARG A 165 -2.95 8.80 3.36
CA ARG A 165 -1.60 8.55 3.91
C ARG A 165 -1.66 7.90 5.29
N SER A 166 -2.52 8.41 6.16
CA SER A 166 -2.76 7.82 7.48
C SER A 166 -3.29 6.39 7.37
N THR A 167 -4.19 6.14 6.42
CA THR A 167 -4.70 4.80 6.12
C THR A 167 -3.60 3.85 5.67
N CYS A 168 -2.75 4.24 4.70
CA CYS A 168 -1.62 3.43 4.25
C CYS A 168 -0.64 3.15 5.40
N ARG A 169 -0.42 4.10 6.31
CA ARG A 169 0.40 3.89 7.52
C ARG A 169 -0.23 2.87 8.47
N GLY A 170 -1.55 2.95 8.69
CA GLY A 170 -2.29 1.96 9.49
C GLY A 170 -2.20 0.57 8.89
N LEU A 171 -2.46 0.45 7.58
CA LEU A 171 -2.37 -0.79 6.83
C LEU A 171 -0.95 -1.38 6.84
N ALA A 172 0.09 -0.56 6.68
CA ALA A 172 1.46 -1.05 6.71
C ALA A 172 1.81 -1.76 8.03
N ARG A 173 1.39 -1.18 9.15
CA ARG A 173 1.56 -1.79 10.48
C ARG A 173 0.67 -3.03 10.67
N ALA A 174 -0.56 -2.98 10.15
CA ALA A 174 -1.49 -4.11 10.24
C ALA A 174 -0.98 -5.32 9.46
N PHE A 175 -0.55 -5.12 8.20
CA PHE A 175 0.00 -6.18 7.36
C PHE A 175 1.25 -6.80 7.97
N ASP A 176 2.19 -5.97 8.44
CA ASP A 176 3.39 -6.44 9.12
C ASP A 176 3.06 -7.37 10.30
N ARG A 177 2.14 -6.94 11.16
CA ARG A 177 1.71 -7.73 12.31
C ARG A 177 1.01 -9.03 11.90
N ILE A 178 0.00 -8.95 11.03
CA ILE A 178 -0.78 -10.12 10.60
C ILE A 178 0.13 -11.17 9.96
N LEU A 179 1.02 -10.74 9.07
CA LEU A 179 1.90 -11.66 8.34
C LEU A 179 2.99 -12.24 9.24
N ARG A 180 3.52 -11.46 10.18
CA ARG A 180 4.45 -11.98 11.18
C ARG A 180 3.79 -13.10 11.99
N ASP A 181 2.62 -12.82 12.55
CA ASP A 181 1.92 -13.74 13.43
C ASP A 181 1.52 -15.02 12.64
N HIS A 182 0.95 -14.87 11.44
CA HIS A 182 0.60 -15.99 10.55
C HIS A 182 1.82 -16.83 10.13
N LEU A 183 2.92 -16.21 9.72
CA LEU A 183 4.11 -16.94 9.31
C LEU A 183 4.80 -17.64 10.49
N ALA A 184 4.75 -17.05 11.68
CA ALA A 184 5.23 -17.71 12.90
C ALA A 184 4.43 -19.00 13.18
N ASP A 185 3.11 -18.95 13.05
CA ASP A 185 2.24 -20.10 13.25
C ASP A 185 2.49 -21.20 12.20
N VAL A 186 2.68 -20.83 10.93
CA VAL A 186 2.87 -21.79 9.83
C VAL A 186 4.27 -22.39 9.80
N THR A 187 5.31 -21.62 10.14
CA THR A 187 6.71 -22.04 10.02
C THR A 187 7.37 -22.42 11.35
N GLY A 188 6.68 -22.17 12.47
CA GLY A 188 7.20 -22.34 13.82
C GLY A 188 8.23 -21.29 14.25
N ASN A 189 8.55 -20.30 13.41
CA ASN A 189 9.53 -19.26 13.69
C ASN A 189 9.05 -17.89 13.20
N SER A 190 9.25 -16.85 14.01
CA SER A 190 8.90 -15.48 13.58
C SER A 190 9.82 -15.02 12.44
N PRO A 191 9.28 -14.41 11.36
CA PRO A 191 10.10 -13.84 10.30
C PRO A 191 10.89 -12.60 10.75
N TRP A 192 10.37 -11.90 11.77
CA TRP A 192 11.00 -10.77 12.44
C TRP A 192 10.48 -10.62 13.87
#